data_AF-A0A849TQM3-F1
#
_entry.id   AF-A0A849TQM3-F1
#
_cell.length_a   1.000
_cell.length_b   1.000
_cell.length_c   1.000
_cell.angle_alpha   90.00
_cell.angle_beta   90.00
_cell.angle_gamma   90.00
#
_symmetry.space_group_name_H-M   'P 1'
#
loop_
_entity.id
_entity.type
_entity.pdbx_description
1 polymer ?
#
loop_
_entity_poly.entity_id
_entity_poly.type
_entity_poly.pdbx_seq_one_letter_code
_entity_poly.pdbx_strand_id
1 'polypeptide(L)'
;MNLEVRDRKLFGVGVQHKPSPNFGCRIEPSLIVLHDTAGALRQGSSVEWFLSPECKTSAHIVIERNGSVVQMVDFDVKAFHAGESAWKGRKYCNGYSIGIEMVGPGKLTAPKSGVCKADGFKLELASIAEAPIEASSPACGSGYWLPYTEAQLQSLDAVVRAILNAYPAIAEIVGHHDISPGRKIDPCPLMPWSRVRAALGARKADDPEAIADVQRRLQSLGYQLGAPDGHWGPRTRSAIRDFQDQNNLSITGTVDEATNAVLMSDQAKAMPAGSRDEWTAKDLVKQGSSQVSLGLKAQTAGKIVTAASTALIAGSSVDDVSEVAQAAVGQAETAIAIGERVSTLGSKFGPLALKLAASPTVQLAGAVIVIGVLCWLFGGKVVAARLRAAKQGQHVGV
;
A
#
# COMPACT_ATOMS: atom_id res chain seq x y z
N MET A 1 2.17 1.86 -14.26
CA MET A 1 1.73 2.91 -15.20
C MET A 1 0.90 3.92 -14.41
N ASN A 2 1.19 5.22 -14.50
CA ASN A 2 0.37 6.25 -13.83
C ASN A 2 -0.68 6.76 -14.80
N LEU A 3 -1.94 6.38 -14.58
CA LEU A 3 -3.09 6.82 -15.34
C LEU A 3 -4.01 7.66 -14.47
N GLU A 4 -4.63 8.66 -15.06
CA GLU A 4 -5.53 9.60 -14.38
C GLU A 4 -6.75 9.87 -15.25
N VAL A 5 -7.93 10.02 -14.64
CA VAL A 5 -9.11 10.50 -15.34
C VAL A 5 -9.24 12.01 -15.13
N ARG A 6 -9.26 12.78 -16.21
CA ARG A 6 -9.49 14.23 -16.23
C ARG A 6 -10.55 14.54 -17.27
N ASP A 7 -11.48 15.44 -16.98
CA ASP A 7 -12.54 15.83 -17.90
C ASP A 7 -13.24 14.64 -18.58
N ARG A 8 -13.46 13.55 -17.82
CA ARG A 8 -14.18 12.32 -18.23
C ARG A 8 -13.36 11.41 -19.17
N LYS A 9 -12.09 11.73 -19.39
CA LYS A 9 -11.15 10.99 -20.24
C LYS A 9 -9.95 10.48 -19.46
N LEU A 10 -9.43 9.34 -19.89
CA LEU A 10 -8.24 8.71 -19.34
C LEU A 10 -6.98 9.32 -19.96
N PHE A 11 -6.01 9.69 -19.14
CA PHE A 11 -4.72 10.22 -19.57
C PHE A 11 -3.58 9.44 -18.94
N GLY A 12 -2.46 9.37 -19.67
CA GLY A 12 -1.22 8.75 -19.24
C GLY A 12 -0.40 8.28 -20.42
N VAL A 13 0.82 7.82 -20.17
CA VAL A 13 1.73 7.35 -21.23
C VAL A 13 1.10 6.14 -21.93
N GLY A 14 0.99 6.21 -23.25
CA GLY A 14 0.49 5.11 -24.08
C GLY A 14 -1.04 5.02 -24.21
N VAL A 15 -1.80 5.95 -23.60
CA VAL A 15 -3.26 6.04 -23.80
C VAL A 15 -3.56 6.77 -25.11
N GLN A 16 -4.38 6.17 -25.96
CA GLN A 16 -4.90 6.80 -27.18
C GLN A 16 -6.40 7.10 -27.02
N HIS A 17 -6.89 8.13 -27.69
CA HIS A 17 -8.32 8.44 -27.78
C HIS A 17 -8.80 8.26 -29.21
N LYS A 18 -9.74 7.35 -29.43
CA LYS A 18 -10.35 7.06 -30.74
C LYS A 18 -11.86 6.98 -30.58
N PRO A 19 -12.57 8.12 -30.67
CA PRO A 19 -14.00 8.18 -30.35
C PRO A 19 -14.82 7.21 -31.20
N SER A 20 -15.63 6.37 -30.56
CA SER A 20 -16.59 5.50 -31.25
C SER A 20 -17.74 6.33 -31.83
N PRO A 21 -18.24 6.00 -33.04
CA PRO A 21 -19.49 6.58 -33.54
C PRO A 21 -20.73 6.13 -32.76
N ASN A 22 -20.62 5.07 -31.95
CA ASN A 22 -21.73 4.48 -31.21
C ASN A 22 -21.66 4.87 -29.73
N PHE A 23 -22.48 5.83 -29.31
CA PHE A 23 -22.62 6.23 -27.92
C PHE A 23 -24.02 6.78 -27.65
N GLY A 24 -24.40 6.84 -26.37
CA GLY A 24 -25.73 7.28 -25.95
C GLY A 24 -25.71 8.54 -25.10
N CYS A 25 -26.76 8.68 -24.27
CA CYS A 25 -26.88 9.76 -23.29
C CYS A 25 -25.81 9.66 -22.18
N ARG A 26 -25.72 10.72 -21.38
CA ARG A 26 -24.94 10.69 -20.14
C ARG A 26 -25.47 9.64 -19.15
N ILE A 27 -24.56 9.14 -18.32
CA ILE A 27 -24.80 8.17 -17.27
C ILE A 27 -24.04 8.55 -15.99
N GLU A 28 -24.46 7.99 -14.87
CA GLU A 28 -23.69 7.97 -13.64
C GLU A 28 -23.15 6.55 -13.42
N PRO A 29 -21.86 6.30 -13.69
CA PRO A 29 -21.29 4.96 -13.56
C PRO A 29 -21.28 4.47 -12.11
N SER A 30 -21.87 3.30 -11.87
CA SER A 30 -21.83 2.60 -10.59
C SER A 30 -21.30 1.16 -10.70
N LEU A 31 -20.90 0.73 -11.89
CA LEU A 31 -20.45 -0.62 -12.20
C LEU A 31 -19.33 -0.59 -13.26
N ILE A 32 -18.35 -1.49 -13.16
CA ILE A 32 -17.44 -1.81 -14.27
C ILE A 32 -17.77 -3.21 -14.79
N VAL A 33 -17.85 -3.37 -16.10
CA VAL A 33 -18.08 -4.65 -16.77
C VAL A 33 -16.88 -4.98 -17.65
N LEU A 34 -16.24 -6.12 -17.39
CA LEU A 34 -15.14 -6.63 -18.20
C LEU A 34 -15.66 -7.55 -19.31
N HIS A 35 -15.05 -7.43 -20.48
CA HIS A 35 -15.37 -8.17 -21.71
C HIS A 35 -14.10 -8.73 -22.32
N ASP A 36 -14.27 -9.75 -23.16
CA ASP A 36 -13.28 -10.10 -24.19
C ASP A 36 -13.80 -9.64 -25.55
N THR A 37 -12.90 -9.17 -26.40
CA THR A 37 -13.29 -8.76 -27.76
C THR A 37 -13.74 -9.93 -28.64
N ALA A 38 -13.36 -11.16 -28.28
CA ALA A 38 -13.57 -12.38 -29.06
C ALA A 38 -13.14 -12.23 -30.54
N GLY A 39 -12.09 -11.44 -30.77
CA GLY A 39 -11.66 -10.99 -32.09
C GLY A 39 -10.26 -11.46 -32.46
N ALA A 40 -9.84 -11.09 -33.67
CA ALA A 40 -8.47 -11.35 -34.12
C ALA A 40 -7.43 -10.68 -33.21
N LEU A 41 -6.25 -11.30 -33.09
CA LEU A 41 -5.18 -10.80 -32.21
C LEU A 41 -4.26 -9.78 -32.88
N ARG A 42 -4.54 -9.38 -34.12
CA ARG A 42 -3.81 -8.28 -34.76
C ARG A 42 -4.11 -7.01 -33.98
N GLN A 43 -3.04 -6.36 -33.50
CA GLN A 43 -3.14 -5.10 -32.76
C GLN A 43 -3.98 -4.07 -33.53
N GLY A 44 -4.92 -3.43 -32.84
CA GLY A 44 -5.80 -2.40 -33.39
C GLY A 44 -7.07 -2.95 -34.06
N SER A 45 -7.13 -4.25 -34.38
CA SER A 45 -8.27 -4.80 -35.13
C SER A 45 -9.61 -4.68 -34.40
N SER A 46 -9.62 -4.83 -33.07
CA SER A 46 -10.84 -4.66 -32.28
C SER A 46 -11.31 -3.20 -32.27
N VAL A 47 -10.38 -2.25 -32.19
CA VAL A 47 -10.70 -0.81 -32.27
C VAL A 47 -11.19 -0.43 -33.67
N GLU A 48 -10.54 -0.93 -34.72
CA GLU A 48 -10.98 -0.73 -36.11
C GLU A 48 -12.41 -1.25 -36.32
N TRP A 49 -12.74 -2.41 -35.74
CA TRP A 49 -14.11 -2.94 -35.76
C TRP A 49 -15.10 -2.02 -35.05
N PHE A 50 -14.79 -1.53 -33.85
CA PHE A 50 -15.65 -0.58 -33.13
C PHE A 50 -15.82 0.78 -33.83
N LEU A 51 -14.94 1.13 -34.76
CA LEU A 51 -15.04 2.32 -35.60
C LEU A 51 -15.75 2.06 -36.94
N SER A 52 -15.98 0.79 -37.29
CA SER A 52 -16.61 0.44 -38.55
C SER A 52 -18.09 0.87 -38.57
N PRO A 53 -18.63 1.27 -39.74
CA PRO A 53 -20.05 1.63 -39.85
C PRO A 53 -21.01 0.45 -39.62
N GLU A 54 -20.50 -0.78 -39.76
CA GLU A 54 -21.23 -2.03 -39.55
C GLU A 54 -21.42 -2.33 -38.06
N CYS A 55 -20.43 -2.00 -37.23
CA CYS A 55 -20.50 -2.20 -35.80
C CYS A 55 -21.51 -1.24 -35.15
N LYS A 56 -22.40 -1.79 -34.32
CA LYS A 56 -23.40 -1.03 -33.52
C LYS A 56 -23.13 -1.07 -32.03
N THR A 57 -22.00 -1.65 -31.62
CA THR A 57 -21.55 -1.73 -30.23
C THR A 57 -20.38 -0.79 -30.01
N SER A 58 -20.04 -0.58 -28.74
CA SER A 58 -18.87 0.19 -28.33
C SER A 58 -18.48 -0.13 -26.90
N ALA A 59 -17.25 0.16 -26.53
CA ALA A 59 -16.76 0.11 -25.15
C ALA A 59 -16.14 1.45 -24.76
N HIS A 60 -15.91 1.67 -23.48
CA HIS A 60 -15.23 2.88 -23.02
C HIS A 60 -13.73 2.72 -23.23
N ILE A 61 -13.18 1.55 -22.90
CA ILE A 61 -11.76 1.23 -22.99
C ILE A 61 -11.57 -0.08 -23.76
N VAL A 62 -10.54 -0.14 -24.60
CA VAL A 62 -9.97 -1.36 -25.19
C VAL A 62 -8.52 -1.49 -24.76
N ILE A 63 -8.14 -2.66 -24.23
CA ILE A 63 -6.76 -2.97 -23.81
C ILE A 63 -6.17 -4.04 -24.72
N GLU A 64 -5.21 -3.64 -25.53
CA GLU A 64 -4.48 -4.48 -26.47
C GLU A 64 -3.56 -5.47 -25.74
N ARG A 65 -3.18 -6.56 -26.43
CA ARG A 65 -2.31 -7.59 -25.85
C ARG A 65 -0.92 -7.10 -25.41
N ASN A 66 -0.43 -6.00 -25.97
CA ASN A 66 0.82 -5.36 -25.55
C ASN A 66 0.65 -4.36 -24.38
N GLY A 67 -0.55 -4.23 -23.83
CA GLY A 67 -0.88 -3.27 -22.77
C GLY A 67 -1.21 -1.86 -23.26
N SER A 68 -1.20 -1.58 -24.57
CA SER A 68 -1.67 -0.27 -25.04
C SER A 68 -3.17 -0.12 -24.81
N VAL A 69 -3.57 1.09 -24.40
CA VAL A 69 -4.94 1.40 -23.98
C VAL A 69 -5.55 2.40 -24.96
N VAL A 70 -6.75 2.11 -25.44
CA VAL A 70 -7.53 3.03 -26.27
C VAL A 70 -8.83 3.36 -25.58
N GLN A 71 -9.10 4.64 -25.32
CA GLN A 71 -10.42 5.11 -24.91
C GLN A 71 -11.26 5.45 -26.14
N MET A 72 -12.48 4.91 -26.19
CA MET A 72 -13.41 5.14 -27.30
C MET A 72 -14.67 5.92 -26.90
N VAL A 73 -15.07 5.89 -25.62
CA VAL A 73 -16.23 6.65 -25.12
C VAL A 73 -15.84 7.32 -23.80
N ASP A 74 -16.26 8.57 -23.59
CA ASP A 74 -16.10 9.30 -22.33
C ASP A 74 -16.76 8.49 -21.19
N PHE A 75 -16.15 8.44 -20.00
CA PHE A 75 -16.60 7.54 -18.93
C PHE A 75 -18.00 7.85 -18.38
N ASP A 76 -18.52 9.06 -18.56
CA ASP A 76 -19.87 9.47 -18.16
C ASP A 76 -20.88 9.44 -19.32
N VAL A 77 -20.52 8.83 -20.45
CA VAL A 77 -21.36 8.68 -21.64
C VAL A 77 -21.61 7.19 -21.87
N LYS A 78 -22.87 6.82 -22.09
CA LYS A 78 -23.25 5.43 -22.34
C LYS A 78 -22.54 4.85 -23.57
N ALA A 79 -21.62 3.91 -23.36
CA ALA A 79 -21.19 2.98 -24.42
C ALA A 79 -22.18 1.82 -24.58
N PHE A 80 -22.14 1.14 -25.73
CA PHE A 80 -23.07 0.06 -26.09
C PHE A 80 -22.39 -1.31 -25.99
N HIS A 81 -22.06 -1.74 -24.77
CA HIS A 81 -21.27 -2.96 -24.52
C HIS A 81 -22.08 -4.13 -23.91
N ALA A 82 -23.01 -3.83 -22.99
CA ALA A 82 -23.70 -4.84 -22.20
C ALA A 82 -24.96 -5.42 -22.87
N GLY A 83 -25.66 -4.66 -23.71
CA GLY A 83 -26.93 -5.10 -24.32
C GLY A 83 -28.01 -5.45 -23.29
N GLU A 84 -28.83 -6.47 -23.59
CA GLU A 84 -29.81 -7.02 -22.64
C GLU A 84 -29.08 -7.63 -21.44
N SER A 85 -29.24 -6.97 -20.29
CA SER A 85 -28.45 -7.23 -19.08
C SER A 85 -29.15 -6.79 -17.81
N ALA A 86 -28.82 -7.39 -16.68
CA ALA A 86 -29.22 -6.96 -15.35
C ALA A 86 -28.17 -7.31 -14.29
N TRP A 87 -27.94 -6.41 -13.33
CA TRP A 87 -27.10 -6.67 -12.16
C TRP A 87 -27.87 -6.35 -10.89
N LYS A 88 -27.96 -7.32 -9.96
CA LYS A 88 -28.71 -7.20 -8.69
C LYS A 88 -30.12 -6.60 -8.86
N GLY A 89 -30.84 -7.05 -9.88
CA GLY A 89 -32.21 -6.61 -10.18
C GLY A 89 -32.32 -5.31 -10.99
N ARG A 90 -31.26 -4.50 -11.12
CA ARG A 90 -31.25 -3.31 -11.98
C ARG A 90 -30.98 -3.74 -13.43
N LYS A 91 -31.91 -3.45 -14.34
CA LYS A 91 -31.81 -3.77 -15.76
C LYS A 91 -31.02 -2.71 -16.54
N TYR A 92 -30.56 -3.09 -17.74
CA TYR A 92 -29.90 -2.23 -18.73
C TYR A 92 -28.57 -1.64 -18.23
N CYS A 93 -27.56 -2.51 -18.06
CA CYS A 93 -26.27 -2.13 -17.47
C CYS A 93 -25.57 -0.99 -18.21
N ASN A 94 -25.71 -0.89 -19.55
CA ASN A 94 -25.20 0.25 -20.34
C ASN A 94 -25.56 1.62 -19.72
N GLY A 95 -26.72 1.75 -19.06
CA GLY A 95 -27.18 3.00 -18.45
C GLY A 95 -26.45 3.42 -17.19
N TYR A 96 -25.54 2.61 -16.65
CA TYR A 96 -24.84 2.88 -15.39
C TYR A 96 -23.49 2.17 -15.25
N SER A 97 -22.90 1.68 -16.34
CA SER A 97 -21.65 0.94 -16.29
C SER A 97 -20.60 1.42 -17.28
N ILE A 98 -19.33 1.27 -16.87
CA ILE A 98 -18.17 1.41 -17.75
C ILE A 98 -17.77 0.02 -18.25
N GLY A 99 -17.85 -0.18 -19.58
CA GLY A 99 -17.34 -1.36 -20.27
C GLY A 99 -15.85 -1.26 -20.63
N ILE A 100 -15.07 -2.27 -20.26
CA ILE A 100 -13.65 -2.45 -20.62
C ILE A 100 -13.49 -3.75 -21.42
N GLU A 101 -12.96 -3.63 -22.63
CA GLU A 101 -12.69 -4.74 -23.54
C GLU A 101 -11.23 -5.16 -23.46
N MET A 102 -11.00 -6.44 -23.15
CA MET A 102 -9.67 -7.05 -23.20
C MET A 102 -9.51 -7.75 -24.55
N VAL A 103 -8.45 -7.41 -25.31
CA VAL A 103 -8.22 -8.08 -26.60
C VAL A 103 -7.85 -9.54 -26.37
N GLY A 104 -8.70 -10.43 -26.85
CA GLY A 104 -8.57 -11.87 -26.69
C GLY A 104 -9.43 -12.62 -27.71
N PRO A 105 -9.08 -13.88 -28.04
CA PRO A 105 -9.75 -14.62 -29.10
C PRO A 105 -11.07 -15.25 -28.67
N GLY A 106 -11.47 -15.08 -27.40
CA GLY A 106 -12.60 -15.79 -26.81
C GLY A 106 -12.31 -17.28 -26.61
N LYS A 107 -13.37 -18.10 -26.65
CA LYS A 107 -13.29 -19.55 -26.43
C LYS A 107 -12.66 -20.24 -27.64
N LEU A 108 -11.67 -21.10 -27.38
CA LEU A 108 -10.94 -21.87 -28.36
C LEU A 108 -11.31 -23.36 -28.31
N THR A 109 -11.24 -24.02 -29.47
CA THR A 109 -11.18 -25.48 -29.54
C THR A 109 -9.85 -26.01 -29.02
N ALA A 110 -9.81 -27.30 -28.71
CA ALA A 110 -8.56 -27.98 -28.38
C ALA A 110 -7.48 -27.76 -29.48
N PRO A 111 -6.22 -27.51 -29.08
CA PRO A 111 -5.10 -27.47 -30.00
C PRO A 111 -5.04 -28.73 -30.86
N LYS A 112 -5.03 -28.56 -32.19
CA LYS A 112 -4.83 -29.67 -33.14
C LYS A 112 -3.86 -29.24 -34.22
N SER A 113 -2.73 -29.96 -34.33
CA SER A 113 -1.70 -29.70 -35.34
C SER A 113 -1.20 -28.24 -35.35
N GLY A 114 -1.02 -27.63 -34.18
CA GLY A 114 -0.54 -26.24 -34.07
C GLY A 114 -1.61 -25.17 -34.25
N VAL A 115 -2.89 -25.54 -34.34
CA VAL A 115 -4.00 -24.61 -34.61
C VAL A 115 -5.10 -24.76 -33.56
N CYS A 116 -5.66 -23.64 -33.13
CA CYS A 116 -6.95 -23.56 -32.44
C CYS A 116 -7.99 -22.88 -33.34
N LYS A 117 -9.26 -23.19 -33.16
CA LYS A 117 -10.36 -22.44 -33.79
C LYS A 117 -11.03 -21.57 -32.74
N ALA A 118 -11.25 -20.31 -33.08
CA ALA A 118 -12.11 -19.38 -32.38
C ALA A 118 -13.41 -19.20 -33.17
N ASP A 119 -14.35 -18.40 -32.66
CA ASP A 119 -15.53 -18.04 -33.43
C ASP A 119 -15.12 -17.22 -34.66
N GLY A 120 -15.44 -17.72 -35.85
CA GLY A 120 -15.17 -17.05 -37.12
C GLY A 120 -13.71 -17.05 -37.62
N PHE A 121 -12.71 -17.54 -36.86
CA PHE A 121 -11.32 -17.57 -37.34
C PHE A 121 -10.45 -18.70 -36.76
N LYS A 122 -9.30 -18.93 -37.40
CA LYS A 122 -8.27 -19.87 -36.93
C LYS A 122 -7.13 -19.10 -36.27
N LEU A 123 -6.60 -19.66 -35.20
CA LEU A 123 -5.47 -19.14 -34.45
C LEU A 123 -4.29 -20.11 -34.57
N GLU A 124 -3.27 -19.68 -35.29
CA GLU A 124 -2.00 -20.40 -35.44
C GLU A 124 -1.17 -20.23 -34.15
N LEU A 125 -0.85 -21.32 -33.46
CA LEU A 125 -0.15 -21.26 -32.16
C LEU A 125 1.28 -20.71 -32.29
N ALA A 126 1.89 -20.84 -33.47
CA ALA A 126 3.20 -20.25 -33.76
C ALA A 126 3.17 -18.70 -33.81
N SER A 127 1.99 -18.08 -33.88
CA SER A 127 1.82 -16.63 -33.98
C SER A 127 1.58 -15.92 -32.64
N ILE A 128 1.53 -16.68 -31.55
CA ILE A 128 1.22 -16.19 -30.19
C ILE A 128 2.31 -16.64 -29.21
N ALA A 129 2.54 -15.84 -28.18
CA ALA A 129 3.57 -16.13 -27.18
C ALA A 129 3.05 -17.09 -26.09
N GLU A 130 1.77 -17.00 -25.74
CA GLU A 130 1.14 -17.81 -24.70
C GLU A 130 0.43 -19.01 -25.30
N ALA A 131 0.59 -20.16 -24.65
CA ALA A 131 -0.16 -21.35 -24.99
C ALA A 131 -1.61 -21.23 -24.48
N PRO A 132 -2.62 -21.68 -25.26
CA PRO A 132 -3.97 -21.84 -24.74
C PRO A 132 -4.01 -22.84 -23.58
N ILE A 133 -4.80 -22.51 -22.57
CA ILE A 133 -4.97 -23.29 -21.36
C ILE A 133 -6.41 -23.80 -21.32
N GLU A 134 -6.58 -25.07 -20.95
CA GLU A 134 -7.91 -25.60 -20.68
C GLU A 134 -8.47 -24.99 -19.39
N ALA A 135 -9.66 -24.41 -19.49
CA ALA A 135 -10.36 -23.82 -18.35
C ALA A 135 -11.87 -23.99 -18.49
N SER A 136 -12.57 -23.91 -17.37
CA SER A 136 -14.02 -23.98 -17.34
C SER A 136 -14.59 -22.94 -16.38
N SER A 137 -15.81 -22.51 -16.66
CA SER A 137 -16.65 -21.75 -15.75
C SER A 137 -18.10 -22.21 -15.90
N PRO A 138 -18.99 -21.93 -14.92
CA PRO A 138 -20.42 -22.18 -15.07
C PRO A 138 -21.03 -21.53 -16.31
N ALA A 139 -20.51 -20.36 -16.73
CA ALA A 139 -21.04 -19.62 -17.87
C ALA A 139 -20.62 -20.23 -19.22
N CYS A 140 -19.40 -20.76 -19.33
CA CYS A 140 -18.84 -21.19 -20.61
C CYS A 140 -18.64 -22.70 -20.78
N GLY A 141 -18.78 -23.49 -19.71
CA GLY A 141 -18.36 -24.90 -19.68
C GLY A 141 -16.86 -25.07 -19.95
N SER A 142 -16.40 -26.29 -20.22
CA SER A 142 -14.99 -26.54 -20.55
C SER A 142 -14.63 -26.04 -21.95
N GLY A 143 -13.40 -25.55 -22.10
CA GLY A 143 -12.80 -25.16 -23.37
C GLY A 143 -11.37 -24.68 -23.20
N TYR A 144 -10.74 -24.29 -24.31
CA TYR A 144 -9.40 -23.71 -24.27
C TYR A 144 -9.50 -22.20 -24.36
N TRP A 145 -8.58 -21.51 -23.69
CA TRP A 145 -8.58 -20.06 -23.60
C TRP A 145 -7.17 -19.54 -23.63
N LEU A 146 -6.97 -18.38 -24.24
CA LEU A 146 -5.70 -17.68 -24.17
C LEU A 146 -5.64 -16.88 -22.87
N PRO A 147 -4.58 -17.01 -22.04
CA PRO A 147 -4.42 -16.16 -20.87
C PRO A 147 -4.16 -14.71 -21.29
N TYR A 148 -4.58 -13.77 -20.43
CA TYR A 148 -4.21 -12.36 -20.57
C TYR A 148 -2.71 -12.18 -20.36
N THR A 149 -2.11 -11.26 -21.11
CA THR A 149 -0.69 -10.92 -20.92
C THR A 149 -0.49 -10.14 -19.63
N GLU A 150 0.72 -10.19 -19.07
CA GLU A 150 1.04 -9.34 -17.92
C GLU A 150 0.92 -7.84 -18.27
N ALA A 151 1.25 -7.45 -19.51
CA ALA A 151 1.09 -6.07 -19.98
C ALA A 151 -0.39 -5.63 -20.01
N GLN A 152 -1.29 -6.52 -20.43
CA GLN A 152 -2.73 -6.30 -20.36
C GLN A 152 -3.20 -6.11 -18.91
N LEU A 153 -2.79 -7.01 -18.02
CA LEU A 153 -3.22 -6.98 -16.63
C LEU A 153 -2.68 -5.74 -15.89
N GLN A 154 -1.44 -5.33 -16.13
CA GLN A 154 -0.90 -4.08 -15.57
C GLN A 154 -1.66 -2.84 -16.04
N SER A 155 -2.10 -2.85 -17.29
CA SER A 155 -2.87 -1.75 -17.87
C SER A 155 -4.29 -1.74 -17.32
N LEU A 156 -4.91 -2.91 -17.18
CA LEU A 156 -6.21 -3.08 -16.53
C LEU A 156 -6.18 -2.59 -15.09
N ASP A 157 -5.15 -2.96 -14.30
CA ASP A 157 -4.97 -2.49 -12.92
C ASP A 157 -4.91 -0.96 -12.86
N ALA A 158 -4.14 -0.33 -13.75
CA ALA A 158 -3.99 1.12 -13.79
C ALA A 158 -5.28 1.82 -14.24
N VAL A 159 -5.97 1.28 -15.24
CA VAL A 159 -7.26 1.80 -15.74
C VAL A 159 -8.32 1.72 -14.66
N VAL A 160 -8.48 0.57 -14.01
CA VAL A 160 -9.47 0.37 -12.94
C VAL A 160 -9.20 1.33 -11.77
N ARG A 161 -7.95 1.47 -11.32
CA ARG A 161 -7.61 2.43 -10.25
C ARG A 161 -7.96 3.86 -10.64
N ALA A 162 -7.62 4.29 -11.84
CA ALA A 162 -7.93 5.63 -12.32
C ALA A 162 -9.45 5.89 -12.39
N ILE A 163 -10.23 4.92 -12.87
CA ILE A 163 -11.68 5.00 -12.93
C ILE A 163 -12.28 5.07 -11.52
N LEU A 164 -11.87 4.18 -10.60
CA LEU A 164 -12.39 4.14 -9.24
C LEU A 164 -12.09 5.43 -8.46
N ASN A 165 -10.95 6.07 -8.71
CA ASN A 165 -10.61 7.35 -8.10
C ASN A 165 -11.51 8.49 -8.59
N ALA A 166 -11.91 8.49 -9.87
CA ALA A 166 -12.75 9.53 -10.45
C ALA A 166 -14.26 9.29 -10.28
N TYR A 167 -14.69 8.03 -10.14
CA TYR A 167 -16.09 7.63 -10.06
C TYR A 167 -16.37 6.84 -8.77
N PRO A 168 -16.53 7.52 -7.62
CA PRO A 168 -16.73 6.86 -6.34
C PRO A 168 -18.07 6.10 -6.22
N ALA A 169 -19.05 6.33 -7.10
CA ALA A 169 -20.28 5.54 -7.09
C ALA A 169 -20.05 4.07 -7.55
N ILE A 170 -18.91 3.75 -8.16
CA ILE A 170 -18.60 2.39 -8.62
C ILE A 170 -18.27 1.49 -7.43
N ALA A 171 -19.14 0.52 -7.17
CA ALA A 171 -19.01 -0.39 -6.04
C ALA A 171 -18.54 -1.81 -6.43
N GLU A 172 -18.69 -2.18 -7.71
CA GLU A 172 -18.50 -3.55 -8.18
C GLU A 172 -17.83 -3.60 -9.56
N ILE A 173 -17.05 -4.68 -9.77
CA ILE A 173 -16.45 -5.04 -11.06
C ILE A 173 -16.90 -6.47 -11.37
N VAL A 174 -17.55 -6.66 -12.51
CA VAL A 174 -18.20 -7.92 -12.90
C VAL A 174 -17.81 -8.32 -14.32
N GLY A 175 -18.05 -9.58 -14.68
CA GLY A 175 -17.94 -10.06 -16.05
C GLY A 175 -19.22 -9.81 -16.84
N HIS A 176 -19.14 -9.85 -18.17
CA HIS A 176 -20.33 -9.77 -19.02
C HIS A 176 -21.29 -10.95 -18.78
N HIS A 177 -20.75 -12.13 -18.51
CA HIS A 177 -21.55 -13.31 -18.14
C HIS A 177 -22.33 -13.12 -16.83
N ASP A 178 -21.83 -12.31 -15.89
CA ASP A 178 -22.48 -12.08 -14.59
C ASP A 178 -23.77 -11.27 -14.77
N ILE A 179 -23.76 -10.32 -15.71
CA ILE A 179 -24.89 -9.43 -15.99
C ILE A 179 -25.81 -9.95 -17.09
N SER A 180 -25.42 -11.01 -17.80
CA SER A 180 -26.15 -11.58 -18.93
C SER A 180 -26.03 -13.11 -18.98
N PRO A 181 -26.40 -13.81 -17.89
CA PRO A 181 -26.23 -15.25 -17.79
C PRO A 181 -27.00 -15.98 -18.90
N GLY A 182 -26.36 -16.99 -19.50
CA GLY A 182 -26.91 -17.77 -20.61
C GLY A 182 -26.79 -17.10 -21.99
N ARG A 183 -26.64 -15.78 -22.06
CA ARG A 183 -26.42 -15.04 -23.32
C ARG A 183 -24.93 -14.78 -23.60
N LYS A 184 -24.16 -14.53 -22.54
CA LYS A 184 -22.74 -14.17 -22.63
C LYS A 184 -21.89 -15.09 -21.77
N ILE A 185 -20.66 -15.34 -22.25
CA ILE A 185 -19.71 -16.26 -21.62
C ILE A 185 -18.42 -15.55 -21.21
N ASP A 186 -18.16 -14.38 -21.78
CA ASP A 186 -17.01 -13.52 -21.52
C ASP A 186 -17.13 -12.79 -20.17
N PRO A 187 -16.02 -12.39 -19.54
CA PRO A 187 -14.63 -12.58 -19.99
C PRO A 187 -14.16 -14.03 -19.79
N CYS A 188 -13.00 -14.33 -20.37
CA CYS A 188 -12.28 -15.58 -20.25
C CYS A 188 -12.22 -16.06 -18.78
N PRO A 189 -12.45 -17.37 -18.50
CA PRO A 189 -12.40 -17.93 -17.14
C PRO A 189 -11.08 -17.72 -16.39
N LEU A 190 -10.01 -17.42 -17.13
CA LEU A 190 -8.68 -17.13 -16.58
C LEU A 190 -8.54 -15.69 -16.05
N MET A 191 -9.61 -14.88 -16.08
CA MET A 191 -9.61 -13.53 -15.51
C MET A 191 -9.21 -13.59 -14.02
N PRO A 192 -8.11 -12.93 -13.61
CA PRO A 192 -7.64 -12.96 -12.24
C PRO A 192 -8.50 -12.02 -11.36
N TRP A 193 -9.73 -12.44 -11.05
CA TRP A 193 -10.72 -11.61 -10.35
C TRP A 193 -10.21 -11.03 -9.02
N SER A 194 -9.40 -11.78 -8.27
CA SER A 194 -8.79 -11.29 -7.02
C SER A 194 -7.88 -10.08 -7.28
N ARG A 195 -7.06 -10.11 -8.34
CA ARG A 195 -6.20 -8.99 -8.75
C ARG A 195 -7.02 -7.78 -9.16
N VAL A 196 -8.00 -7.97 -10.05
CA VAL A 196 -8.84 -6.90 -10.59
C VAL A 196 -9.65 -6.21 -9.48
N ARG A 197 -10.23 -7.00 -8.57
CA ARG A 197 -11.07 -6.49 -7.47
C ARG A 197 -10.26 -5.97 -6.28
N ALA A 198 -8.95 -6.17 -6.25
CA ALA A 198 -8.09 -5.66 -5.18
C ALA A 198 -8.19 -4.14 -5.02
N ALA A 199 -8.36 -3.39 -6.12
CA ALA A 199 -8.52 -1.93 -6.06
C ALA A 199 -9.83 -1.50 -5.38
N LEU A 200 -10.93 -2.25 -5.55
CA LEU A 200 -12.17 -2.03 -4.78
C LEU A 200 -11.98 -2.37 -3.31
N GLY A 201 -11.24 -3.44 -3.01
CA GLY A 201 -10.88 -3.81 -1.64
C GLY A 201 -10.06 -2.74 -0.94
N ALA A 202 -9.01 -2.22 -1.60
CA ALA A 202 -8.20 -1.12 -1.11
C ALA A 202 -9.03 0.15 -0.89
N ARG A 203 -9.90 0.50 -1.84
CA ARG A 203 -10.80 1.64 -1.69
C ARG A 203 -11.74 1.50 -0.48
N LYS A 204 -12.27 0.30 -0.23
CA LYS A 204 -13.07 0.02 0.97
C LYS A 204 -12.22 0.05 2.25
N ALA A 205 -10.97 -0.40 2.20
CA ALA A 205 -10.06 -0.31 3.33
C ALA A 205 -9.69 1.13 3.68
N ASP A 206 -9.76 2.05 2.71
CA ASP A 206 -9.52 3.49 2.90
C ASP A 206 -10.80 4.30 3.17
N ASP A 207 -11.99 3.66 3.22
CA ASP A 207 -13.25 4.31 3.55
C ASP A 207 -13.29 4.71 5.03
N PRO A 208 -13.55 5.98 5.39
CA PRO A 208 -13.51 6.43 6.78
C PRO A 208 -14.39 5.61 7.74
N GLU A 209 -15.57 5.13 7.30
CA GLU A 209 -16.42 4.31 8.17
C GLU A 209 -15.85 2.90 8.34
N ALA A 210 -15.35 2.28 7.27
CA ALA A 210 -14.66 1.00 7.38
C ALA A 210 -13.39 1.08 8.26
N ILE A 211 -12.66 2.19 8.18
CA ILE A 211 -11.53 2.48 9.08
C ILE A 211 -12.05 2.62 10.52
N ALA A 212 -13.16 3.33 10.73
CA ALA A 212 -13.78 3.48 12.05
C ALA A 212 -14.29 2.13 12.60
N ASP A 213 -14.81 1.22 11.77
CA ASP A 213 -15.19 -0.15 12.15
C ASP A 213 -13.99 -0.94 12.65
N VAL A 214 -12.88 -0.92 11.90
CA VAL A 214 -11.61 -1.52 12.32
C VAL A 214 -11.14 -0.93 13.65
N GLN A 215 -11.19 0.40 13.78
CA GLN A 215 -10.81 1.10 14.99
C GLN A 215 -11.69 0.67 16.18
N ARG A 216 -13.01 0.61 16.00
CA ARG A 216 -13.97 0.12 17.01
C ARG A 216 -13.67 -1.33 17.40
N ARG A 217 -13.35 -2.19 16.42
CA ARG A 217 -12.98 -3.59 16.66
C ARG A 217 -11.71 -3.69 17.49
N LEU A 218 -10.62 -3.04 17.10
CA LEU A 218 -9.37 -3.00 17.88
C LEU A 218 -9.61 -2.46 19.31
N GLN A 219 -10.44 -1.43 19.44
CA GLN A 219 -10.79 -0.85 20.73
C GLN A 219 -11.55 -1.85 21.62
N SER A 220 -12.49 -2.60 21.06
CA SER A 220 -13.22 -3.66 21.78
C SER A 220 -12.33 -4.81 22.26
N LEU A 221 -11.22 -5.05 21.56
CA LEU A 221 -10.20 -6.04 21.91
C LEU A 221 -9.15 -5.49 22.88
N GLY A 222 -9.33 -4.28 23.42
CA GLY A 222 -8.45 -3.68 24.41
C GLY A 222 -7.19 -3.01 23.85
N TYR A 223 -7.07 -2.89 22.52
CA TYR A 223 -5.99 -2.12 21.91
C TYR A 223 -6.27 -0.62 22.06
N GLN A 224 -5.22 0.18 22.25
CA GLN A 224 -5.34 1.61 22.52
C GLN A 224 -5.04 2.43 21.27
N LEU A 225 -6.07 3.04 20.66
CA LEU A 225 -5.93 3.76 19.39
C LEU A 225 -6.58 5.16 19.32
N GLY A 226 -7.07 5.72 20.42
CA GLY A 226 -7.83 6.98 20.40
C GLY A 226 -9.27 6.78 19.93
N ALA A 227 -9.97 7.87 19.61
CA ALA A 227 -11.33 7.80 19.08
C ALA A 227 -11.33 7.17 17.67
N PRO A 228 -12.33 6.34 17.32
CA PRO A 228 -12.54 5.90 15.94
C PRO A 228 -12.92 7.11 15.07
N ASP A 229 -11.92 7.69 14.42
CA ASP A 229 -12.01 8.91 13.63
C ASP A 229 -12.03 8.65 12.12
N GLY A 230 -11.97 7.38 11.71
CA GLY A 230 -11.92 6.97 10.31
C GLY A 230 -10.60 7.27 9.62
N HIS A 231 -9.53 7.52 10.39
CA HIS A 231 -8.21 7.78 9.84
C HIS A 231 -7.21 6.72 10.30
N TRP A 232 -6.35 6.28 9.37
CA TRP A 232 -5.17 5.48 9.71
C TRP A 232 -4.13 6.37 10.41
N GLY A 233 -4.41 6.85 11.62
CA GLY A 233 -3.49 7.65 12.41
C GLY A 233 -2.31 6.83 12.94
N PRO A 234 -1.26 7.48 13.48
CA PRO A 234 -0.13 6.80 14.10
C PRO A 234 -0.55 5.85 15.23
N ARG A 235 -1.62 6.18 15.97
CA ARG A 235 -2.19 5.35 17.02
C ARG A 235 -2.93 4.12 16.47
N THR A 236 -3.73 4.27 15.42
CA THR A 236 -4.37 3.13 14.74
C THR A 236 -3.31 2.16 14.20
N ARG A 237 -2.28 2.67 13.50
CA ARG A 237 -1.16 1.84 13.02
C ARG A 237 -0.40 1.16 14.15
N SER A 238 -0.30 1.78 15.32
CA SER A 238 0.24 1.16 16.53
C SER A 238 -0.54 -0.09 16.93
N ALA A 239 -1.85 0.10 17.11
CA ALA A 239 -2.74 -0.95 17.58
C ALA A 239 -2.75 -2.13 16.61
N ILE A 240 -2.67 -1.86 15.30
CA ILE A 240 -2.55 -2.90 14.29
C ILE A 240 -1.26 -3.71 14.47
N ARG A 241 -0.11 -3.08 14.72
CA ARG A 241 1.15 -3.81 14.95
C ARG A 241 1.09 -4.69 16.20
N ASP A 242 0.57 -4.14 17.30
CA ASP A 242 0.39 -4.93 18.52
C ASP A 242 -0.57 -6.10 18.27
N PHE A 243 -1.65 -5.85 17.50
CA PHE A 243 -2.62 -6.88 17.15
C PHE A 243 -1.98 -8.00 16.34
N GLN A 244 -1.19 -7.64 15.33
CA GLN A 244 -0.47 -8.59 14.48
C GLN A 244 0.50 -9.43 15.30
N ASP A 245 1.29 -8.80 16.18
CA ASP A 245 2.23 -9.48 17.07
C ASP A 245 1.51 -10.53 17.95
N GLN A 246 0.45 -10.12 18.65
CA GLN A 246 -0.31 -11.02 19.53
C GLN A 246 -0.93 -12.20 18.77
N ASN A 247 -1.38 -11.96 17.54
CA ASN A 247 -2.04 -12.95 16.71
C ASN A 247 -1.07 -13.75 15.81
N ASN A 248 0.26 -13.64 16.03
CA ASN A 248 1.29 -14.34 15.26
C ASN A 248 1.22 -14.05 13.75
N LEU A 249 0.90 -12.81 13.39
CA LEU A 249 0.83 -12.32 12.01
C LEU A 249 2.09 -11.53 11.66
N SER A 250 2.30 -11.29 10.36
CA SER A 250 3.34 -10.36 9.91
C SER A 250 3.05 -8.95 10.41
N ILE A 251 4.01 -8.34 11.10
CA ILE A 251 3.87 -7.01 11.70
C ILE A 251 4.09 -5.93 10.62
N THR A 252 3.03 -5.58 9.89
CA THR A 252 3.05 -4.58 8.80
C THR A 252 2.59 -3.20 9.28
N GLY A 253 1.73 -3.14 10.29
CA GLY A 253 1.08 -1.90 10.74
C GLY A 253 0.01 -1.38 9.78
N THR A 254 -0.42 -2.22 8.84
CA THR A 254 -1.52 -2.01 7.89
C THR A 254 -2.50 -3.18 7.97
N VAL A 255 -3.78 -2.95 7.67
CA VAL A 255 -4.78 -4.01 7.64
C VAL A 255 -4.79 -4.67 6.26
N ASP A 256 -3.91 -5.66 6.08
CA ASP A 256 -3.94 -6.55 4.92
C ASP A 256 -5.04 -7.62 5.06
N GLU A 257 -5.23 -8.44 4.01
CA GLU A 257 -6.27 -9.47 3.97
C GLU A 257 -6.16 -10.46 5.13
N ALA A 258 -4.94 -10.91 5.45
CA ALA A 258 -4.68 -11.82 6.57
C ALA A 258 -4.99 -11.17 7.92
N THR A 259 -4.58 -9.92 8.12
CA THR A 259 -4.87 -9.16 9.34
C THR A 259 -6.37 -8.94 9.51
N ASN A 260 -7.07 -8.54 8.45
CA ASN A 260 -8.50 -8.29 8.51
C ASN A 260 -9.29 -9.57 8.81
N ALA A 261 -8.91 -10.70 8.20
CA ALA A 261 -9.55 -11.99 8.41
C ALA A 261 -9.51 -12.42 9.88
N VAL A 262 -8.36 -12.27 10.55
CA VAL A 262 -8.24 -12.60 11.98
C VAL A 262 -8.93 -11.53 12.84
N LEU A 263 -8.72 -10.24 12.56
CA LEU A 263 -9.26 -9.12 13.36
C LEU A 263 -10.77 -9.15 13.49
N MET A 264 -11.47 -9.46 12.39
CA MET A 264 -12.93 -9.50 12.36
C MET A 264 -13.52 -10.85 12.81
N SER A 265 -12.67 -11.86 13.07
CA SER A 265 -13.11 -13.17 13.57
C SER A 265 -13.19 -13.23 15.09
N ASP A 266 -13.92 -14.22 15.62
CA ASP A 266 -13.97 -14.52 17.05
C ASP A 266 -12.66 -15.11 17.60
N GLN A 267 -11.70 -15.44 16.73
CA GLN A 267 -10.36 -15.93 17.12
C GLN A 267 -9.37 -14.79 17.43
N ALA A 268 -9.77 -13.53 17.22
CA ALA A 268 -8.96 -12.37 17.51
C ALA A 268 -8.51 -12.36 18.97
N LYS A 269 -7.19 -12.46 19.21
CA LYS A 269 -6.65 -12.32 20.57
C LYS A 269 -6.73 -10.86 21.01
N ALA A 270 -7.27 -10.66 22.21
CA ALA A 270 -7.31 -9.37 22.87
C ALA A 270 -5.92 -8.95 23.39
N MET A 271 -5.73 -7.66 23.60
CA MET A 271 -4.56 -7.13 24.29
C MET A 271 -4.49 -7.70 25.72
N PRO A 272 -3.37 -8.31 26.15
CA PRO A 272 -3.25 -8.81 27.51
C PRO A 272 -3.31 -7.67 28.54
N ALA A 273 -4.08 -7.87 29.62
CA ALA A 273 -4.20 -6.91 30.72
C ALA A 273 -2.83 -6.65 31.38
N GLY A 274 -2.51 -5.40 31.69
CA GLY A 274 -1.25 -4.99 32.34
C GLY A 274 0.00 -4.99 31.44
N SER A 275 -0.08 -5.53 30.21
CA SER A 275 1.07 -5.71 29.31
C SER A 275 1.90 -4.44 29.08
N ARG A 276 1.26 -3.26 28.99
CA ARG A 276 1.95 -1.98 28.76
C ARG A 276 2.45 -1.29 30.02
N ASP A 277 1.80 -1.50 31.17
CA ASP A 277 2.16 -0.84 32.42
C ASP A 277 3.53 -1.32 32.95
N GLU A 278 3.93 -2.53 32.56
CA GLU A 278 5.18 -3.17 32.93
C GLU A 278 6.34 -2.96 31.93
N TRP A 279 6.08 -2.33 30.78
CA TRP A 279 7.11 -2.15 29.75
C TRP A 279 8.33 -1.38 30.26
N THR A 280 9.51 -1.94 29.97
CA THR A 280 10.81 -1.35 30.26
C THR A 280 11.41 -0.69 29.02
N ALA A 281 12.49 0.09 29.19
CA ALA A 281 13.21 0.69 28.07
C ALA A 281 13.75 -0.38 27.10
N LYS A 282 14.07 -1.58 27.59
CA LYS A 282 14.54 -2.69 26.74
C LYS A 282 13.42 -3.24 25.86
N ASP A 283 12.21 -3.32 26.39
CA ASP A 283 11.04 -3.78 25.64
C ASP A 283 10.71 -2.80 24.51
N LEU A 284 10.83 -1.50 24.78
CA LEU A 284 10.67 -0.45 23.76
C LEU A 284 11.70 -0.54 22.63
N VAL A 285 12.95 -0.92 22.94
CA VAL A 285 13.99 -1.12 21.92
C VAL A 285 13.69 -2.37 21.09
N LYS A 286 13.22 -3.47 21.68
CA LYS A 286 12.79 -4.66 20.95
C LYS A 286 11.62 -4.36 19.99
N GLN A 287 10.73 -3.46 20.40
CA GLN A 287 9.63 -2.95 19.60
C GLN A 287 10.06 -1.87 18.58
N GLY A 288 11.37 -1.69 18.36
CA GLY A 288 11.91 -0.84 17.30
C GLY A 288 12.01 0.66 17.62
N SER A 289 11.97 1.06 18.90
CA SER A 289 12.08 2.48 19.26
C SER A 289 13.48 3.05 19.06
N SER A 290 13.66 3.82 17.99
CA SER A 290 14.94 4.47 17.68
C SER A 290 15.32 5.53 18.73
N GLN A 291 14.34 6.26 19.26
CA GLN A 291 14.57 7.30 20.27
C GLN A 291 14.98 6.74 21.63
N VAL A 292 14.41 5.60 22.05
CA VAL A 292 14.84 4.94 23.30
C VAL A 292 16.23 4.34 23.12
N SER A 293 16.54 3.75 21.96
CA SER A 293 17.88 3.28 21.63
C SER A 293 18.91 4.43 21.71
N LEU A 294 18.59 5.57 21.09
CA LEU A 294 19.44 6.77 21.12
C LEU A 294 19.60 7.33 22.54
N GLY A 295 18.51 7.42 23.31
CA GLY A 295 18.52 7.92 24.69
C GLY A 295 19.38 7.04 25.61
N LEU A 296 19.30 5.70 25.47
CA LEU A 296 20.15 4.77 26.21
C LEU A 296 21.64 4.91 25.83
N LYS A 297 21.95 5.06 24.53
CA LYS A 297 23.32 5.32 24.07
C LYS A 297 23.87 6.63 24.65
N ALA A 298 23.08 7.71 24.64
CA ALA A 298 23.46 8.98 25.23
C ALA A 298 23.70 8.88 26.75
N GLN A 299 22.90 8.07 27.47
CA GLN A 299 23.12 7.79 28.89
C GLN A 299 24.42 7.05 29.15
N THR A 300 24.74 6.03 28.36
CA THR A 300 25.98 5.26 28.50
C THR A 300 27.21 6.13 28.21
N ALA A 301 27.19 6.88 27.10
CA ALA A 301 28.26 7.80 26.75
C ALA A 301 28.48 8.87 27.82
N GLY A 302 27.39 9.49 28.31
CA GLY A 302 27.47 10.52 29.37
C GLY A 302 28.11 10.01 30.66
N LYS A 303 27.81 8.76 31.07
CA LYS A 303 28.44 8.12 32.25
C LYS A 303 29.93 7.90 32.06
N ILE A 304 30.34 7.37 30.91
CA ILE A 304 31.75 7.09 30.62
C ILE A 304 32.56 8.39 30.62
N VAL A 305 32.06 9.41 29.91
CA VAL A 305 32.69 10.73 29.82
C VAL A 305 32.86 11.36 31.21
N THR A 306 31.80 11.33 32.03
CA THR A 306 31.84 11.90 33.39
C THR A 306 32.85 11.16 34.28
N ALA A 307 32.87 9.82 34.23
CA ALA A 307 33.79 9.00 35.03
C ALA A 307 35.25 9.22 34.63
N ALA A 308 35.55 9.22 33.32
CA ALA A 308 36.90 9.43 32.80
C ALA A 308 37.44 10.82 33.16
N SER A 309 36.63 11.87 33.03
CA SER A 309 37.05 13.22 33.40
C SER A 309 37.24 13.40 34.91
N THR A 310 36.44 12.71 35.73
CA THR A 310 36.62 12.72 37.20
C THR A 310 37.92 12.04 37.61
N ALA A 311 38.27 10.91 36.98
CA ALA A 311 39.53 10.21 37.20
C ALA A 311 40.76 11.07 36.79
N LEU A 312 40.63 11.82 35.69
CA LEU A 312 41.67 12.75 35.23
C LEU A 312 41.93 13.88 36.24
N ILE A 313 40.87 14.43 36.85
CA ILE A 313 40.98 15.44 37.92
C ILE A 313 41.62 14.85 39.19
N ALA A 314 41.39 13.57 39.46
CA ALA A 314 41.93 12.86 40.63
C ALA A 314 43.39 12.42 40.49
N GLY A 315 44.05 12.70 39.35
CA GLY A 315 45.49 12.46 39.15
C GLY A 315 45.87 11.05 38.69
N SER A 316 44.94 10.29 38.10
CA SER A 316 45.25 9.00 37.46
C SER A 316 46.09 9.19 36.17
N SER A 317 46.94 8.22 35.82
CA SER A 317 47.86 8.32 34.68
C SER A 317 47.12 8.50 33.33
N VAL A 318 47.67 9.32 32.43
CA VAL A 318 47.02 9.70 31.15
C VAL A 318 46.94 8.51 30.17
N ASP A 319 47.85 7.54 30.29
CA ASP A 319 47.93 6.39 29.38
C ASP A 319 46.78 5.39 29.61
N ASP A 320 46.27 5.26 30.85
CA ASP A 320 45.11 4.41 31.17
C ASP A 320 43.77 4.99 30.68
N VAL A 321 43.71 6.31 30.46
CA VAL A 321 42.49 7.03 30.08
C VAL A 321 42.30 7.10 28.56
N SER A 322 43.39 6.97 27.80
CA SER A 322 43.44 7.03 26.33
C SER A 322 42.59 5.93 25.65
N GLU A 323 42.71 4.67 26.09
CA GLU A 323 41.96 3.55 25.50
C GLU A 323 40.44 3.65 25.79
N VAL A 324 40.07 4.07 26.99
CA VAL A 324 38.67 4.25 27.40
C VAL A 324 38.06 5.48 26.71
N ALA A 325 38.84 6.55 26.52
CA ALA A 325 38.41 7.77 25.85
C ALA A 325 38.26 7.57 24.32
N GLN A 326 39.18 6.86 23.66
CA GLN A 326 39.07 6.56 22.22
C GLN A 326 37.89 5.64 21.90
N ALA A 327 37.61 4.65 22.76
CA ALA A 327 36.42 3.81 22.64
C ALA A 327 35.11 4.59 22.86
N ALA A 328 35.12 5.61 23.73
CA ALA A 328 33.97 6.48 23.99
C ALA A 328 33.73 7.54 22.90
N VAL A 329 34.80 8.10 22.34
CA VAL A 329 34.74 9.09 21.24
C VAL A 329 34.20 8.45 19.96
N GLY A 330 34.60 7.21 19.64
CA GLY A 330 34.06 6.48 18.48
C GLY A 330 32.55 6.20 18.55
N GLN A 331 31.96 6.13 19.75
CA GLN A 331 30.49 6.03 19.93
C GLN A 331 29.80 7.41 20.02
N ALA A 332 30.53 8.46 20.41
CA ALA A 332 30.02 9.82 20.52
C ALA A 332 29.95 10.55 19.17
N GLU A 333 30.86 10.27 18.23
CA GLU A 333 30.82 10.85 16.87
C GLU A 333 29.54 10.47 16.11
N THR A 334 28.99 9.27 16.36
CA THR A 334 27.68 8.86 15.82
C THR A 334 26.51 9.62 16.47
N ALA A 335 26.67 10.10 17.71
CA ALA A 335 25.66 10.89 18.43
C ALA A 335 25.75 12.40 18.11
N ILE A 336 26.95 12.92 17.81
CA ILE A 336 27.21 14.31 17.42
C ILE A 336 26.59 14.64 16.05
N ALA A 337 26.62 13.70 15.10
CA ALA A 337 25.92 13.84 13.81
C ALA A 337 24.38 14.00 13.95
N ILE A 338 23.81 13.61 15.10
CA ILE A 338 22.38 13.79 15.43
C ILE A 338 22.16 15.05 16.27
N GLY A 339 23.15 15.45 17.08
CA GLY A 339 23.15 16.67 17.89
C GLY A 339 23.19 17.97 17.11
N GLU A 340 23.69 17.96 15.86
CA GLU A 340 23.63 19.13 14.96
C GLU A 340 22.19 19.58 14.65
N ARG A 341 21.19 18.69 14.80
CA ARG A 341 19.76 19.04 14.73
C ARG A 341 19.16 19.58 16.03
N VAL A 342 19.88 19.55 17.15
CA VAL A 342 19.42 20.02 18.50
C VAL A 342 20.28 21.22 18.97
N SER A 343 20.89 21.94 18.05
CA SER A 343 21.75 23.11 18.26
C SER A 343 20.98 24.34 18.77
N THR A 344 20.55 24.33 20.05
CA THR A 344 20.18 25.57 20.79
C THR A 344 20.52 25.52 22.29
N LEU A 345 21.06 24.43 22.82
CA LEU A 345 21.45 24.35 24.24
C LEU A 345 22.91 24.74 24.53
N GLY A 346 23.82 24.60 23.57
CA GLY A 346 25.25 24.87 23.78
C GLY A 346 25.60 26.35 23.98
N SER A 347 24.77 27.28 23.47
CA SER A 347 25.03 28.72 23.55
C SER A 347 24.73 29.35 24.91
N LYS A 348 24.09 28.63 25.84
CA LYS A 348 23.70 29.16 27.16
C LYS A 348 24.65 28.81 28.31
N PHE A 349 25.49 27.79 28.17
CA PHE A 349 26.30 27.28 29.30
C PHE A 349 27.80 27.58 29.21
N GLY A 350 28.29 28.07 28.06
CA GLY A 350 29.69 28.48 27.88
C GLY A 350 30.22 29.50 28.91
N PRO A 351 29.44 30.50 29.36
CA PRO A 351 29.94 31.50 30.30
C PRO A 351 30.08 31.03 31.76
N LEU A 352 29.48 29.89 32.14
CA LEU A 352 29.48 29.39 33.53
C LEU A 352 30.71 28.50 33.83
N ALA A 353 31.22 27.80 32.82
CA ALA A 353 32.38 26.91 32.93
C ALA A 353 33.71 27.66 33.10
N LEU A 354 33.78 28.94 32.71
CA LEU A 354 35.02 29.72 32.71
C LEU A 354 35.42 30.33 34.08
N LYS A 355 34.57 30.27 35.12
CA LYS A 355 34.82 30.97 36.39
C LYS A 355 35.50 30.15 37.50
N LEU A 356 35.83 28.89 37.28
CA LEU A 356 36.46 28.02 38.29
C LEU A 356 37.56 27.15 37.67
N ALA A 357 38.83 27.58 37.79
CA ALA A 357 40.07 26.79 37.90
C ALA A 357 41.29 27.43 37.19
N ALA A 358 42.48 27.21 37.77
CA ALA A 358 43.76 27.84 37.39
C ALA A 358 44.57 27.07 36.31
N SER A 359 44.03 26.01 35.70
CA SER A 359 44.73 25.20 34.68
C SER A 359 43.82 24.88 33.47
N PRO A 360 44.31 25.02 32.22
CA PRO A 360 43.57 24.66 31.00
C PRO A 360 43.04 23.21 31.01
N THR A 361 43.76 22.29 31.64
CA THR A 361 43.37 20.88 31.77
C THR A 361 42.13 20.73 32.65
N VAL A 362 41.99 21.55 33.69
CA VAL A 362 40.83 21.54 34.59
C VAL A 362 39.61 22.20 33.93
N GLN A 363 39.83 23.24 33.12
CA GLN A 363 38.75 23.87 32.34
C GLN A 363 38.18 22.92 31.29
N LEU A 364 39.05 22.20 30.58
CA LEU A 364 38.64 21.21 29.59
C LEU A 364 37.92 20.03 30.27
N ALA A 365 38.49 19.47 31.35
CA ALA A 365 37.86 18.40 32.11
C ALA A 365 36.49 18.81 32.69
N GLY A 366 36.38 20.04 33.23
CA GLY A 366 35.12 20.58 33.74
C GLY A 366 34.04 20.75 32.66
N ALA A 367 34.41 21.27 31.48
CA ALA A 367 33.48 21.40 30.36
C ALA A 367 33.00 20.03 29.85
N VAL A 368 33.91 19.05 29.79
CA VAL A 368 33.60 17.67 29.36
C VAL A 368 32.68 16.97 30.37
N ILE A 369 32.87 17.18 31.68
CA ILE A 369 31.95 16.70 32.73
C ILE A 369 30.55 17.27 32.54
N VAL A 370 30.44 18.59 32.30
CA VAL A 370 29.13 19.24 32.08
C VAL A 370 28.42 18.64 30.87
N ILE A 371 29.13 18.42 29.76
CA ILE A 371 28.57 17.77 28.56
C ILE A 371 28.15 16.32 28.86
N GLY A 372 28.98 15.56 29.58
CA GLY A 372 28.66 14.18 29.98
C GLY A 372 27.39 14.10 30.83
N VAL A 373 27.26 14.99 31.82
CA VAL A 373 26.07 15.09 32.69
C VAL A 373 24.83 15.50 31.89
N LEU A 374 24.94 16.47 30.97
CA LEU A 374 23.84 16.89 30.11
C LEU A 374 23.36 15.76 29.19
N CYS A 375 24.26 15.03 28.54
CA CYS A 375 23.93 13.86 27.73
C CYS A 375 23.22 12.77 28.54
N TRP A 376 23.71 12.52 29.77
CA TRP A 376 23.09 11.54 30.67
C TRP A 376 21.67 11.93 31.10
N LEU A 377 21.47 13.20 31.50
CA LEU A 377 20.17 13.72 31.92
C LEU A 377 19.18 13.79 30.76
N PHE A 378 19.60 14.26 29.59
CA PHE A 378 18.73 14.41 28.43
C PHE A 378 18.32 13.05 27.86
N GLY A 379 19.27 12.11 27.75
CA GLY A 379 18.99 10.72 27.38
C GLY A 379 17.98 10.08 28.33
N GLY A 380 18.13 10.31 29.65
CA GLY A 380 17.16 9.83 30.65
C GLY A 380 15.76 10.42 30.51
N LYS A 381 15.65 11.72 30.22
CA LYS A 381 14.35 12.37 29.97
C LYS A 381 13.66 11.83 28.72
N VAL A 382 14.40 11.56 27.64
CA VAL A 382 13.85 10.96 26.41
C VAL A 382 13.31 9.56 26.69
N VAL A 383 14.09 8.71 27.37
CA VAL A 383 13.68 7.35 27.74
C VAL A 383 12.43 7.38 28.65
N ALA A 384 12.41 8.24 29.68
CA ALA A 384 11.28 8.35 30.60
C ALA A 384 10.01 8.91 29.94
N ALA A 385 10.14 9.85 29.00
CA ALA A 385 9.02 10.35 28.22
C ALA A 385 8.44 9.26 27.32
N ARG A 386 9.29 8.46 26.68
CA ARG A 386 8.86 7.36 25.81
C ARG A 386 8.24 6.20 26.58
N LEU A 387 8.74 5.88 27.77
CA LEU A 387 8.09 4.94 28.67
C LEU A 387 6.69 5.39 29.07
N ARG A 388 6.52 6.66 29.46
CA ARG A 388 5.20 7.21 29.78
C ARG A 388 4.25 7.18 28.59
N ALA A 389 4.72 7.56 27.41
CA ALA A 389 3.96 7.51 26.16
C ALA A 389 3.49 6.09 25.84
N ALA A 390 4.36 5.10 26.01
CA ALA A 390 4.05 3.70 25.75
C ALA A 390 3.03 3.11 26.74
N LYS A 391 3.15 3.47 28.04
CA LYS A 391 2.15 3.15 29.07
C LYS A 391 0.78 3.79 28.79
N GLN A 392 0.76 4.90 28.06
CA GLN A 392 -0.44 5.58 27.59
C GLN A 392 -0.90 5.12 26.18
N GLY A 393 -0.38 3.98 25.70
CA GLY A 393 -0.83 3.37 24.43
C GLY A 393 -0.28 4.00 23.16
N GLN A 394 0.74 4.85 23.24
CA GLN A 394 1.37 5.38 22.03
C GLN A 394 2.38 4.37 21.47
N HIS A 395 2.37 4.17 20.15
CA HIS A 395 3.42 3.42 19.45
C HIS A 395 4.78 4.05 19.71
N VAL A 396 5.80 3.20 19.83
CA VAL A 396 7.12 3.63 20.29
C VAL A 396 8.17 3.55 19.19
N GLY A 397 7.85 2.95 18.04
CA GLY A 397 8.62 3.05 16.81
C GLY A 397 8.21 4.28 15.98
N VAL A 398 8.88 5.41 16.21
CA VAL A 398 9.98 5.99 15.40
C VAL A 398 10.66 7.04 16.28
#